data_AF-A0ABD2P0I6-F1
#
_entry.id   AF-A0ABD2P0I6-F1
#
_cell.length_a   1.000
_cell.length_b   1.000
_cell.length_c   1.000
_cell.angle_alpha   90.00
_cell.angle_beta   90.00
_cell.angle_gamma   90.00
#
_symmetry.space_group_name_H-M   'P 1'
#
loop_
_entity.id
_entity.type
_entity.pdbx_description
1 polymer ?
#
loop_
_entity_poly.entity_id
_entity_poly.type
_entity_poly.pdbx_seq_one_letter_code
_entity_poly.pdbx_strand_id
1 'polypeptide(L)'
;MADILGKMQKRNESFNEFLNEIQTMIRRQGSFTTSQELEQIYTNIHPGYRNYIKRRDFSSLQELTELAEEYNITITIDEQERKTRFQYFISDILIRLNSEQWKAKIDFDKLKVSFDQ
;
A
#
# COMPACT_ATOMS: atom_id res chain seq x y z
N MET A 1 25.75 8.65 -4.39
CA MET A 1 24.70 9.34 -3.61
C MET A 1 23.50 9.72 -4.49
N ALA A 2 23.70 10.28 -5.69
CA ALA A 2 22.63 10.78 -6.56
C ALA A 2 21.53 9.74 -6.89
N ASP A 3 21.89 8.48 -7.18
CA ASP A 3 20.91 7.45 -7.55
C ASP A 3 19.96 7.07 -6.40
N ILE A 4 20.42 7.16 -5.15
CA ILE A 4 19.61 6.82 -3.96
C ILE A 4 18.64 7.97 -3.66
N LEU A 5 19.10 9.21 -3.76
CA LEU A 5 18.26 10.40 -3.55
C LEU A 5 17.11 10.49 -4.58
N GLY A 6 17.30 9.95 -5.78
CA GLY A 6 16.26 9.87 -6.82
C GLY A 6 15.33 8.66 -6.72
N LYS A 7 15.63 7.65 -5.89
CA LYS A 7 14.82 6.43 -5.82
C LYS A 7 13.60 6.62 -4.93
N MET A 8 12.42 6.74 -5.53
CA MET A 8 11.15 6.72 -4.80
C MET A 8 10.49 5.34 -4.88
N GLN A 9 9.73 4.98 -3.84
CA GLN A 9 8.81 3.84 -3.90
C GLN A 9 7.77 4.10 -5.00
N LYS A 10 7.62 3.17 -5.93
CA LYS A 10 6.62 3.24 -7.00
C LYS A 10 5.23 2.97 -6.45
N ARG A 11 4.19 3.48 -7.11
CA ARG A 11 2.78 3.35 -6.67
C ARG A 11 2.33 1.90 -6.42
N ASN A 12 2.83 0.96 -7.21
CA ASN A 12 2.46 -0.46 -7.16
C ASN A 12 3.57 -1.34 -6.55
N GLU A 13 4.63 -0.73 -6.03
CA GLU A 13 5.74 -1.44 -5.40
C GLU A 13 5.41 -1.62 -3.91
N SER A 14 5.47 -2.85 -3.42
CA SER A 14 5.28 -3.12 -2.00
C SER A 14 6.41 -2.48 -1.18
N PHE A 15 6.12 -2.20 0.09
CA PHE A 15 7.14 -1.67 1.01
C PHE A 15 8.38 -2.57 1.07
N ASN A 16 8.20 -3.90 1.11
CA ASN A 16 9.30 -4.87 1.20
C ASN A 16 10.14 -4.94 -0.08
N GLU A 17 9.52 -4.87 -1.26
CA GLU A 17 10.26 -4.79 -2.53
C GLU A 17 11.12 -3.53 -2.60
N PHE A 18 10.51 -2.38 -2.28
CA PHE A 18 11.21 -1.11 -2.21
C PHE A 18 12.37 -1.14 -1.21
N LEU A 19 12.11 -1.67 -0.01
CA LEU A 19 13.09 -1.73 1.06
C LEU A 19 14.31 -2.56 0.66
N ASN A 20 14.09 -3.74 0.07
CA ASN A 20 15.17 -4.60 -0.42
C ASN A 20 16.02 -3.89 -1.50
N GLU A 21 15.36 -3.18 -2.41
CA GLU A 21 16.05 -2.44 -3.48
C GLU A 21 16.90 -1.30 -2.91
N ILE A 22 16.32 -0.44 -2.06
CA ILE A 22 17.04 0.72 -1.52
C ILE A 22 18.17 0.31 -0.58
N GLN A 23 17.98 -0.73 0.25
CA GLN A 23 19.06 -1.27 1.09
C GLN A 23 20.20 -1.84 0.25
N THR A 24 19.88 -2.50 -0.87
CA THR A 24 20.90 -2.98 -1.81
C THR A 24 21.69 -1.82 -2.40
N MET A 25 21.04 -0.71 -2.75
CA MET A 25 21.71 0.49 -3.25
C MET A 25 22.60 1.14 -2.18
N ILE A 26 22.08 1.30 -0.96
CA ILE A 26 22.82 1.86 0.19
C ILE A 26 24.08 1.04 0.47
N ARG A 27 23.96 -0.30 0.52
CA ARG A 27 25.10 -1.22 0.73
C ARG A 27 26.15 -1.09 -0.36
N ARG A 28 25.73 -0.96 -1.62
CA ARG A 28 26.64 -0.84 -2.78
C ARG A 28 27.39 0.50 -2.82
N GLN A 29 26.76 1.57 -2.37
CA GLN A 29 27.41 2.89 -2.31
C GLN A 29 28.38 3.02 -1.13
N GLY A 30 28.14 2.29 -0.05
CA GLY A 30 28.88 2.41 1.20
C GLY A 30 28.61 3.74 1.92
N SER A 31 29.14 3.86 3.14
CA SER A 31 29.20 5.12 3.90
C SER A 31 27.89 5.69 4.48
N PHE A 32 26.82 4.90 4.60
CA PHE A 32 25.64 5.29 5.37
C PHE A 32 25.73 4.84 6.82
N THR A 33 25.46 5.75 7.75
CA THR A 33 25.14 5.37 9.13
C THR A 33 23.71 4.84 9.20
N THR A 34 23.38 4.05 10.23
CA THR A 34 22.02 3.54 10.45
C THR A 34 20.96 4.65 10.48
N SER A 35 21.29 5.80 11.06
CA SER A 35 20.37 6.95 11.12
C SER A 35 20.13 7.56 9.73
N GLN A 36 21.17 7.68 8.90
CA GLN A 36 21.04 8.17 7.53
C GLN A 36 20.30 7.19 6.64
N GLU A 37 20.54 5.87 6.81
CA GLU A 37 19.77 4.83 6.11
C GLU A 37 18.28 4.96 6.43
N LEU A 38 17.93 5.06 7.73
CA LEU A 38 16.54 5.24 8.16
C LEU A 38 15.90 6.51 7.59
N GLU A 39 16.62 7.62 7.61
CA GLU A 39 16.12 8.89 7.07
C GLU A 39 15.89 8.80 5.56
N GLN A 40 16.82 8.16 4.85
CA GLN A 40 16.73 8.00 3.41
C GLN A 40 15.57 7.08 3.02
N ILE A 41 15.40 5.95 3.72
CA ILE A 41 14.27 5.05 3.51
C ILE A 41 12.96 5.81 3.76
N TYR A 42 12.81 6.49 4.90
CA TYR A 42 11.60 7.24 5.23
C TYR A 42 11.30 8.40 4.25
N THR A 43 12.32 9.06 3.72
CA THR A 43 12.12 10.13 2.73
C THR A 43 11.69 9.58 1.37
N ASN A 44 11.97 8.30 1.10
CA ASN A 44 11.78 7.69 -0.21
C ASN A 44 10.57 6.75 -0.29
N ILE A 45 9.97 6.37 0.84
CA ILE A 45 8.73 5.58 0.86
C ILE A 45 7.54 6.36 0.28
N HIS A 46 6.52 5.62 -0.13
CA HIS A 46 5.31 6.19 -0.70
C HIS A 46 4.62 7.14 0.30
N PRO A 47 4.10 8.31 -0.14
CA PRO A 47 3.49 9.30 0.76
C PRO A 47 2.35 8.75 1.63
N GLY A 48 1.63 7.72 1.16
CA GLY A 48 0.62 7.02 1.95
C GLY A 48 1.15 6.52 3.29
N TYR A 49 2.33 5.90 3.30
CA TYR A 49 2.97 5.47 4.54
C TYR A 49 3.37 6.66 5.42
N ARG A 50 3.91 7.76 4.87
CA ARG A 50 4.28 8.96 5.67
C ARG A 50 3.09 9.70 6.29
N ASN A 51 1.91 9.56 5.68
CA ASN A 51 0.70 10.12 6.25
C ASN A 51 0.31 9.37 7.53
N TYR A 52 0.53 8.05 7.56
CA TYR A 52 0.27 7.17 8.70
C TYR A 52 1.42 7.18 9.73
N ILE A 53 2.63 6.86 9.28
CA ILE A 53 3.85 6.71 10.07
C ILE A 53 4.58 8.05 10.14
N LYS A 54 4.78 8.60 11.34
CA LYS A 54 5.65 9.76 11.53
C LYS A 54 7.08 9.31 11.79
N ARG A 55 8.03 10.14 11.38
CA ARG A 55 9.46 9.87 11.58
C ARG A 55 9.83 9.54 13.04
N ARG A 56 9.16 10.17 14.00
CA ARG A 56 9.41 9.97 15.45
C ARG A 56 8.85 8.66 16.00
N ASP A 57 8.00 7.96 15.24
CA ASP A 57 7.29 6.77 15.70
C ASP A 57 8.18 5.51 15.63
N PHE A 58 9.37 5.63 15.02
CA PHE A 58 10.33 4.55 14.90
C PHE A 58 11.77 5.05 15.05
N SER A 59 12.61 4.17 15.58
CA SER A 59 14.04 4.34 15.81
C SER A 59 14.87 3.28 15.08
N SER A 60 14.23 2.21 14.61
CA SER A 60 14.84 1.11 13.89
C SER A 60 14.10 0.79 12.60
N LEU A 61 14.76 0.03 11.71
CA LEU A 61 14.14 -0.40 10.47
C LEU A 61 13.05 -1.46 10.71
N GLN A 62 13.24 -2.26 11.75
CA GLN A 62 12.26 -3.25 12.17
C GLN A 62 10.94 -2.56 12.56
N GLU A 63 11.00 -1.57 13.44
CA GLU A 63 9.83 -0.78 13.86
C GLU A 63 9.13 -0.11 12.66
N LEU A 64 9.90 0.44 11.72
CA LEU A 64 9.33 1.00 10.49
C LEU A 64 8.60 -0.06 9.65
N THR A 65 9.14 -1.28 9.58
CA THR A 65 8.54 -2.38 8.82
C THR A 65 7.25 -2.85 9.48
N GLU A 66 7.23 -3.01 10.80
CA GLU A 66 6.05 -3.37 11.58
C GLU A 66 4.93 -2.34 11.40
N LEU A 67 5.24 -1.04 11.46
CA LEU A 67 4.28 0.04 11.23
C LEU A 67 3.77 0.07 9.78
N ALA A 68 4.61 -0.29 8.80
CA ALA A 68 4.20 -0.40 7.40
C ALA A 68 3.26 -1.59 7.17
N GLU A 69 3.48 -2.71 7.85
CA GLU A 69 2.58 -3.87 7.83
C GLU A 69 1.24 -3.54 8.48
N GLU A 70 1.24 -2.85 9.62
CA GLU A 70 0.01 -2.39 10.28
C GLU A 70 -0.82 -1.51 9.34
N TYR A 71 -0.19 -0.51 8.69
CA TYR A 71 -0.87 0.31 7.70
C TYR A 71 -1.47 -0.52 6.55
N ASN A 72 -0.72 -1.51 6.04
CA ASN A 72 -1.20 -2.38 4.97
C ASN A 72 -2.44 -3.18 5.39
N ILE A 73 -2.48 -3.64 6.64
CA ILE A 73 -3.64 -4.31 7.22
C ILE A 73 -4.84 -3.35 7.27
N THR A 74 -4.64 -2.13 7.79
CA THR A 74 -5.70 -1.12 7.88
C THR A 74 -6.32 -0.80 6.51
N ILE A 75 -5.49 -0.52 5.49
CA ILE A 75 -6.01 -0.20 4.15
C ILE A 75 -6.72 -1.39 3.50
N THR A 76 -6.27 -2.62 3.79
CA THR A 76 -6.90 -3.84 3.27
C THR A 76 -8.27 -4.04 3.87
N ILE A 77 -8.41 -3.83 5.19
CA ILE A 77 -9.70 -3.87 5.88
C ILE A 77 -10.64 -2.80 5.31
N ASP A 78 -10.16 -1.56 5.18
CA ASP A 78 -10.95 -0.45 4.63
C ASP A 78 -11.41 -0.71 3.18
N GLU A 79 -10.54 -1.29 2.35
CA GLU A 79 -10.89 -1.72 0.99
C GLU A 79 -11.95 -2.81 1.00
N GLN A 80 -11.81 -3.81 1.87
CA GLN A 80 -12.75 -4.92 1.96
C GLN A 80 -14.12 -4.45 2.46
N GLU A 81 -14.16 -3.56 3.45
CA GLU A 81 -15.39 -2.95 3.92
C GLU A 81 -16.06 -2.11 2.84
N ARG A 82 -15.30 -1.33 2.07
CA ARG A 82 -15.85 -0.54 0.95
C ARG A 82 -16.44 -1.44 -0.12
N LYS A 83 -15.75 -2.53 -0.51
CA LYS A 83 -16.27 -3.54 -1.44
C LYS A 83 -17.56 -4.18 -0.92
N THR A 84 -17.56 -4.57 0.35
CA THR A 84 -18.71 -5.19 1.02
C THR A 84 -19.90 -4.23 1.09
N ARG A 85 -19.70 -2.98 1.51
CA ARG A 85 -20.73 -1.93 1.54
C ARG A 85 -21.28 -1.66 0.15
N PHE A 86 -20.43 -1.56 -0.86
CA PHE A 86 -20.84 -1.36 -2.24
C PHE A 86 -21.66 -2.56 -2.76
N GLN A 87 -21.25 -3.79 -2.46
CA GLN A 87 -21.98 -5.00 -2.81
C GLN A 87 -23.37 -5.02 -2.17
N TYR A 88 -23.49 -4.69 -0.87
CA TYR A 88 -24.77 -4.59 -0.20
C TYR A 88 -25.65 -3.48 -0.81
N PHE A 89 -25.07 -2.33 -1.12
CA PHE A 89 -25.78 -1.23 -1.78
C PHE A 89 -26.35 -1.64 -3.15
N ILE A 90 -25.55 -2.31 -3.98
CA ILE A 90 -26.01 -2.81 -5.29
C ILE A 90 -27.09 -3.89 -5.11
N SER A 91 -26.91 -4.81 -4.16
CA SER A 91 -27.92 -5.83 -3.84
C SER A 91 -29.26 -5.20 -3.47
N ASP A 92 -29.25 -4.20 -2.60
CA ASP A 92 -30.44 -3.49 -2.13
C ASP A 92 -31.14 -2.71 -3.26
N ILE A 93 -30.39 -2.09 -4.17
CA ILE A 93 -30.95 -1.50 -5.40
C ILE A 93 -31.61 -2.58 -6.28
N LEU A 94 -30.93 -3.69 -6.52
CA LEU A 94 -31.43 -4.76 -7.40
C LEU A 94 -32.69 -5.45 -6.85
N ILE A 95 -32.80 -5.57 -5.53
CA ILE A 95 -34.00 -6.06 -4.83
C ILE A 95 -35.16 -5.09 -5.03
N ARG A 96 -34.93 -3.77 -4.85
CA ARG A 96 -35.97 -2.74 -5.03
C ARG A 96 -36.44 -2.60 -6.47
N LEU A 97 -35.58 -2.89 -7.44
CA LEU A 97 -35.91 -2.85 -8.87
C LEU A 97 -36.63 -4.12 -9.37
N ASN A 98 -37.04 -5.04 -8.48
CA ASN A 98 -37.83 -6.24 -8.80
C ASN A 98 -37.24 -7.11 -9.92
N SER A 99 -35.92 -7.36 -9.92
CA SER A 99 -35.31 -8.20 -10.95
C SER A 99 -35.34 -9.68 -10.52
N GLU A 100 -36.10 -10.53 -11.21
CA GLU A 100 -36.02 -12.00 -11.06
C GLU A 100 -34.70 -12.58 -11.65
N GLN A 101 -33.79 -11.72 -12.14
CA GLN A 101 -32.60 -12.11 -12.91
C GLN A 101 -31.28 -12.17 -12.13
N TRP A 102 -31.21 -11.67 -10.88
CA TRP A 102 -29.95 -11.62 -10.11
C TRP A 102 -29.42 -13.00 -9.66
N LYS A 103 -30.22 -14.07 -9.80
CA LYS A 103 -29.76 -15.45 -9.50
C LYS A 103 -28.63 -15.91 -10.42
N ALA A 104 -28.42 -15.24 -11.56
CA ALA A 104 -27.22 -15.43 -12.38
C ALA A 104 -26.02 -14.67 -11.78
N LYS A 105 -25.57 -15.16 -10.63
CA LYS A 105 -24.19 -15.10 -10.09
C LYS A 105 -23.30 -14.03 -10.73
N ILE A 106 -23.39 -12.80 -10.24
CA ILE A 106 -22.34 -11.80 -10.47
C ILE A 106 -21.08 -12.33 -9.81
N ASP A 107 -20.14 -12.77 -10.65
CA ASP A 107 -18.82 -13.21 -10.25
C ASP A 107 -17.94 -11.98 -10.04
N PHE A 108 -17.93 -11.47 -8.82
CA PHE A 108 -17.20 -10.25 -8.47
C PHE A 108 -15.68 -10.36 -8.69
N ASP A 109 -15.14 -11.58 -8.81
CA ASP A 109 -13.73 -11.81 -9.18
C ASP A 109 -13.44 -11.50 -10.66
N LYS A 110 -14.48 -11.47 -11.51
CA LYS A 110 -14.37 -11.08 -12.94
C LYS A 110 -14.53 -9.59 -13.18
N LEU A 111 -14.98 -8.82 -12.18
CA LEU A 111 -14.97 -7.36 -12.21
C LEU A 111 -13.55 -6.85 -11.91
N LYS A 112 -12.57 -7.20 -12.76
CA LYS A 112 -11.33 -6.42 -12.82
C LYS A 112 -11.70 -5.04 -13.34
N VAL A 113 -11.81 -4.08 -12.44
CA VAL A 113 -11.84 -2.67 -12.77
C VAL A 113 -10.49 -2.36 -13.43
N SER A 114 -10.48 -2.34 -14.76
CA SER A 114 -9.36 -1.80 -15.53
C SER A 114 -9.34 -0.30 -15.31
N PHE A 115 -8.38 0.18 -14.52
CA PHE A 115 -7.98 1.57 -14.60
C PHE A 115 -6.96 1.64 -15.74
N ASP A 116 -7.45 1.92 -16.95
CA ASP A 116 -6.57 2.36 -18.02
C ASP A 116 -6.02 3.75 -17.69
N GLN A 117 -4.71 3.83 -17.91
CA GLN A 117 -3.68 4.86 -17.69
C GLN A 117 -4.08 6.33 -17.57
#